data_AF-A0A1Y1KEN6-F1
#
_entry.id   AF-A0A1Y1KEN6-F1
#
_cell.length_a   1.000
_cell.length_b   1.000
_cell.length_c   1.000
_cell.angle_alpha   90.00
_cell.angle_beta   90.00
_cell.angle_gamma   90.00
#
_symmetry.space_group_name_H-M   'P 1'
#
loop_
_entity.id
_entity.type
_entity.pdbx_description
1 polymer ?
#
loop_
_entity_poly.entity_id
_entity_poly.type
_entity_poly.pdbx_seq_one_letter_code
_entity_poly.pdbx_strand_id
1 'polypeptide(L)'
;LGGCFVTPSCYAHMTHMLMSLADGKVAVCLEGGYNLSAISNSAVAVARTLMGEPPPKMTIPKLNKEAARTLAKVQAYQAPYWECMRPGIVDVPAVQSLNANRLHDVIR
;
A
#
# COMPACT_ATOMS: atom_id res chain seq x y z
N LEU A 1 -16.92 9.16 10.07
CA LEU A 1 -16.79 9.42 8.63
C LEU A 1 -15.85 8.43 7.94
N GLY A 2 -14.57 8.30 8.34
CA GLY A 2 -13.61 7.44 7.61
C GLY A 2 -13.77 5.91 7.76
N GLY A 3 -14.32 5.40 8.86
CA GLY A 3 -14.53 3.94 9.05
C GLY A 3 -13.26 3.09 9.13
N CYS A 4 -12.09 3.72 9.16
CA CYS A 4 -10.78 3.06 9.23
C CYS A 4 -10.25 3.00 10.67
N PHE A 5 -9.43 1.99 10.95
CA PHE A 5 -8.80 1.76 12.26
C PHE A 5 -7.27 1.92 12.18
N VAL A 6 -6.81 2.96 11.48
CA VAL A 6 -5.39 3.25 11.33
C VAL A 6 -4.85 3.87 12.62
N THR A 7 -3.78 3.29 13.17
CA THR A 7 -3.18 3.75 14.43
C THR A 7 -2.14 4.86 14.17
N PRO A 8 -1.83 5.70 15.17
CA PRO A 8 -0.73 6.67 15.08
C PRO A 8 0.62 6.02 14.69
N SER A 9 0.90 4.82 15.20
CA SER A 9 2.09 4.07 14.82
C SER A 9 2.12 3.74 13.33
N CYS A 10 0.97 3.42 12.72
CA CYS A 10 0.89 3.16 11.29
C CYS A 10 1.25 4.41 10.47
N TYR A 11 0.82 5.60 10.89
CA TYR A 11 1.24 6.87 10.28
C TYR A 11 2.76 7.08 10.38
N ALA A 12 3.36 6.82 11.56
CA ALA A 12 4.81 6.90 11.72
C ALA A 12 5.56 5.95 10.77
N HIS A 13 5.11 4.70 10.63
CA HIS A 13 5.70 3.75 9.68
C HIS A 13 5.61 4.22 8.22
N MET A 14 4.44 4.73 7.80
CA MET A 14 4.26 5.26 6.44
C MET A 14 5.17 6.48 6.17
N THR A 15 5.27 7.41 7.13
CA THR A 15 6.17 8.56 7.02
C THR A 15 7.63 8.13 6.91
N HIS A 16 8.07 7.18 7.73
CA HIS A 16 9.44 6.68 7.71
C HIS A 16 9.80 6.02 6.36
N MET A 17 8.87 5.24 5.78
CA MET A 17 9.06 4.65 4.45
C MET A 17 9.23 5.72 3.35
N LEU A 18 8.54 6.85 3.46
CA LEU A 18 8.67 7.95 2.48
C LEU A 18 9.97 8.75 2.65
N MET A 19 10.50 8.82 3.87
CA MET A 19 11.77 9.52 4.16
C MET A 19 12.99 8.83 3.55
N SER A 20 12.89 7.60 3.06
CA SER A 20 13.98 6.96 2.31
C SER A 20 14.08 7.44 0.85
N LEU A 21 13.13 8.25 0.38
CA LEU A 21 13.06 8.75 -0.98
C LEU A 21 13.56 10.20 -1.04
N ALA A 22 13.99 10.66 -2.22
CA ALA A 22 14.35 12.06 -2.50
C ALA A 22 15.30 12.71 -1.48
N ASP A 23 16.31 11.97 -1.03
CA ASP A 23 17.27 12.40 0.01
C ASP A 23 16.60 12.85 1.32
N GLY A 24 15.45 12.26 1.67
CA GLY A 24 14.69 12.59 2.88
C GLY A 24 13.90 13.90 2.81
N LYS A 25 13.81 14.54 1.63
CA LYS A 25 13.06 15.79 1.43
C LYS A 25 11.55 15.51 1.37
N VAL A 26 10.93 15.41 2.53
CA VAL A 26 9.48 15.15 2.69
C VAL A 26 8.77 16.37 3.29
N ALA A 27 7.71 16.82 2.64
CA ALA A 27 6.77 17.81 3.18
C ALA A 27 5.43 17.14 3.51
N VAL A 28 4.87 17.44 4.68
CA VAL A 28 3.56 16.93 5.11
C VAL A 28 2.56 18.08 5.14
N CYS A 29 1.45 17.92 4.43
CA CYS A 29 0.32 18.85 4.41
C CYS A 29 -0.85 18.26 5.22
N LEU A 30 -1.38 19.03 6.17
CA LEU A 30 -2.57 18.62 6.92
C LEU A 30 -3.81 18.83 6.03
N GLU A 31 -4.58 17.76 5.85
CA GLU A 31 -5.83 17.77 5.08
C GLU A 31 -7.03 17.75 6.03
N GLY A 32 -7.87 16.70 5.96
CA GLY A 32 -9.06 16.54 6.80
C GLY A 32 -8.82 15.76 8.10
N GLY A 33 -9.87 15.74 8.91
CA GLY A 33 -9.95 14.97 10.14
C GLY A 33 -11.11 15.44 11.00
N TYR A 34 -11.91 14.52 11.51
CA TYR A 34 -13.15 14.85 12.24
C TYR A 34 -13.11 14.44 13.71
N ASN A 35 -12.01 13.83 14.15
CA ASN A 35 -11.79 13.46 15.55
C ASN A 35 -10.50 14.13 16.01
N LEU A 36 -10.62 15.16 16.86
CA LEU A 36 -9.49 15.99 17.29
C LEU A 36 -8.39 15.18 17.99
N SER A 37 -8.76 14.18 18.79
CA SER A 37 -7.79 13.31 19.45
C SER A 37 -7.04 12.43 18.45
N ALA A 38 -7.74 11.87 17.45
CA ALA A 38 -7.11 11.07 16.41
C ALA A 38 -6.16 11.92 15.55
N ILE A 39 -6.55 13.16 15.22
CA ILE A 39 -5.71 14.11 14.49
C ILE A 39 -4.45 14.42 15.31
N SER A 40 -4.61 14.86 16.56
CA SER A 40 -3.50 15.26 17.44
C SER A 40 -2.50 14.11 17.63
N ASN A 41 -2.97 12.92 17.98
CA ASN A 41 -2.09 11.77 18.22
C ASN A 41 -1.35 11.32 16.96
N SER A 42 -2.03 11.32 15.81
CA SER A 42 -1.42 10.90 14.54
C SER A 42 -0.43 11.95 14.03
N ALA A 43 -0.74 13.25 14.17
CA ALA A 43 0.16 14.34 13.80
C ALA A 43 1.45 14.32 14.63
N VAL A 44 1.36 14.06 15.94
CA VAL A 44 2.54 13.89 16.81
C VAL A 44 3.40 12.72 16.35
N ALA A 45 2.80 11.58 15.97
CA ALA A 45 3.54 10.41 15.49
C ALA A 45 4.30 10.70 14.18
N VAL A 46 3.66 11.44 13.26
CA VAL A 46 4.30 11.91 12.02
C VAL A 46 5.44 12.87 12.33
N ALA A 47 5.22 13.87 13.18
CA ALA A 47 6.22 14.87 13.54
C ALA A 47 7.45 14.24 14.19
N ARG A 48 7.28 13.31 15.15
CA ARG A 48 8.38 12.57 15.76
C ARG A 48 9.22 11.82 14.73
N THR A 49 8.56 11.17 13.76
CA THR A 49 9.24 10.45 12.69
C THR A 49 10.06 11.39 11.79
N LEU A 50 9.50 12.56 11.44
CA LEU A 50 10.22 13.59 10.68
C LEU A 50 11.45 14.13 11.44
N MET A 51 11.39 14.17 12.78
CA MET A 51 12.53 14.51 13.64
C MET A 51 13.58 13.38 13.76
N GLY A 52 13.39 12.26 13.06
CA GLY A 52 14.31 11.13 13.04
C GLY A 52 14.08 10.09 14.13
N GLU A 53 13.00 10.20 14.92
CA GLU A 53 12.65 9.14 15.86
C GLU A 53 12.21 7.87 15.10
N PRO A 54 12.69 6.67 15.50
CA PRO A 54 12.28 5.44 14.86
C PRO A 54 10.78 5.17 15.10
N PRO A 55 10.02 4.67 14.11
CA PRO A 55 8.62 4.32 14.30
C PRO A 55 8.43 3.29 15.43
N PRO A 56 7.38 3.43 16.26
CA PRO A 56 7.10 2.47 17.31
C PRO A 56 6.89 1.05 16.75
N LYS A 57 7.29 0.02 17.52
CA LYS A 57 6.98 -1.37 17.15
C LYS A 57 5.46 -1.54 17.02
N MET A 58 5.04 -2.21 15.95
CA MET A 58 3.64 -2.46 15.65
C MET A 58 3.48 -3.88 15.14
N THR A 59 2.43 -4.57 15.58
CA THR A 59 2.03 -5.85 14.99
C THR A 59 1.24 -5.57 13.73
N ILE A 60 1.74 -6.02 12.57
CA ILE A 60 1.04 -5.86 11.30
C ILE A 60 -0.14 -6.85 11.27
N PRO A 61 -1.39 -6.38 11.13
CA PRO A 61 -2.54 -7.26 11.05
C PRO A 61 -2.50 -8.06 9.74
N LYS A 62 -3.18 -9.22 9.73
CA LYS A 62 -3.37 -9.96 8.49
C LYS A 62 -4.10 -9.10 7.46
N LEU A 63 -3.64 -9.15 6.22
CA LEU A 63 -4.29 -8.44 5.12
C LEU A 63 -5.73 -8.96 4.96
N ASN A 64 -6.67 -8.02 5.00
CA ASN A 64 -8.08 -8.30 4.76
C ASN A 64 -8.31 -8.77 3.30
N LYS A 65 -9.27 -9.69 3.08
CA LYS A 65 -9.55 -10.28 1.75
C LYS A 65 -10.01 -9.24 0.73
N GLU A 66 -10.87 -8.32 1.14
CA GLU A 66 -11.36 -7.22 0.31
C GLU A 66 -10.20 -6.29 -0.08
N ALA A 67 -9.32 -5.96 0.87
CA ALA A 67 -8.11 -5.17 0.62
C ALA A 67 -7.16 -5.88 -0.36
N ALA A 68 -6.96 -7.19 -0.21
CA ALA A 68 -6.14 -7.99 -1.13
C ALA A 68 -6.72 -8.00 -2.56
N ARG A 69 -8.03 -8.16 -2.72
CA ARG A 69 -8.70 -8.09 -4.03
C ARG A 69 -8.54 -6.71 -4.67
N THR A 70 -8.69 -5.63 -3.89
CA THR A 70 -8.49 -4.27 -4.38
C THR A 70 -7.04 -4.04 -4.81
N LEU A 71 -6.06 -4.51 -4.02
CA LEU A 71 -4.65 -4.40 -4.36
C LEU A 71 -4.32 -5.11 -5.68
N ALA A 72 -4.79 -6.36 -5.85
CA ALA A 72 -4.58 -7.12 -7.09
C ALA A 72 -5.20 -6.42 -8.31
N LYS A 73 -6.39 -5.84 -8.13
CA LYS A 73 -7.06 -5.05 -9.18
C LYS A 73 -6.22 -3.82 -9.56
N VAL A 74 -5.79 -3.01 -8.59
CA VAL A 74 -4.94 -1.83 -8.84
C VAL A 74 -3.64 -2.23 -9.52
N GLN A 75 -3.00 -3.30 -9.06
CA GLN A 75 -1.77 -3.82 -9.65
C GLN A 75 -1.97 -4.16 -11.14
N ALA A 76 -3.03 -4.88 -11.49
CA ALA A 76 -3.33 -5.24 -12.88
C ALA A 76 -3.55 -4.00 -13.77
N TYR A 77 -4.23 -2.96 -13.27
CA TYR A 77 -4.43 -1.72 -14.02
C TYR A 77 -3.14 -0.90 -14.19
N GLN A 78 -2.24 -0.93 -13.20
CA GLN A 78 -1.02 -0.12 -13.20
C GLN A 78 0.18 -0.83 -13.87
N ALA A 79 0.16 -2.15 -14.01
CA ALA A 79 1.23 -2.96 -14.59
C ALA A 79 1.70 -2.54 -16.01
N PRO A 80 0.84 -2.03 -16.92
CA PRO A 80 1.30 -1.54 -18.22
C PRO A 80 2.23 -0.32 -18.11
N TYR A 81 2.07 0.49 -17.06
CA TYR A 81 2.76 1.77 -16.89
C TYR A 81 3.94 1.69 -15.90
N TRP A 82 3.91 0.75 -14.95
CA TRP A 82 4.89 0.63 -13.88
C TRP A 82 5.48 -0.78 -13.81
N GLU A 83 6.79 -0.90 -14.03
CA GLU A 83 7.48 -2.19 -14.03
C GLU A 83 7.39 -2.93 -12.69
N CYS A 84 7.50 -2.21 -11.57
CA CYS A 84 7.37 -2.77 -10.23
C CYS A 84 5.97 -3.34 -9.93
N MET A 85 4.95 -2.97 -10.73
CA MET A 85 3.58 -3.46 -10.60
C MET A 85 3.31 -4.67 -11.48
N ARG A 86 4.20 -5.02 -12.41
CA ARG A 86 4.02 -6.23 -13.22
C ARG A 86 4.07 -7.44 -12.28
N PRO A 87 3.02 -8.29 -12.23
CA PRO A 87 3.23 -9.66 -11.80
C PRO A 87 4.35 -10.26 -12.67
N GLY A 88 4.96 -11.39 -12.31
CA GLY A 88 5.83 -12.12 -13.26
C GLY A 88 4.99 -12.57 -14.45
N ILE A 89 4.73 -11.67 -15.41
CA ILE A 89 3.64 -11.78 -16.38
C ILE A 89 4.00 -12.83 -17.42
N VAL A 90 3.12 -13.80 -17.49
CA VAL A 90 2.84 -14.64 -18.64
C VAL A 90 1.69 -13.93 -19.37
N ASP A 91 1.98 -13.38 -20.55
CA ASP A 91 1.05 -12.58 -21.38
C ASP A 91 -0.09 -13.48 -21.90
N VAL A 92 -1.31 -13.33 -21.36
CA VAL A 92 -2.43 -14.25 -21.65
C VAL A 92 -2.83 -14.29 -23.14
N PRO A 93 -2.93 -13.16 -23.87
CA PRO A 93 -3.03 -13.16 -25.34
C PRO A 93 -1.87 -13.88 -26.05
N ALA A 94 -0.61 -13.67 -25.62
CA ALA A 94 0.54 -14.41 -26.17
C ALA A 94 0.51 -15.91 -25.81
N VAL A 95 -0.12 -16.26 -24.69
CA VAL A 95 -0.25 -17.64 -24.20
C VAL A 95 -1.38 -18.36 -24.91
N GLN A 96 -2.45 -17.64 -25.26
CA GLN A 96 -3.50 -18.14 -26.15
C GLN A 96 -2.99 -18.33 -27.59
N SER A 97 -2.11 -17.45 -28.10
CA SER A 97 -1.45 -17.66 -29.40
C SER A 97 -0.44 -18.81 -29.39
N LEU A 98 -0.01 -19.26 -28.21
CA LEU A 98 0.83 -20.45 -27.99
C LEU A 98 0.02 -21.75 -27.77
N ASN A 99 -1.29 -21.79 -28.08
CA ASN A 99 -2.18 -22.93 -27.82
C ASN A 99 -2.26 -23.35 -26.33
N ALA A 100 -2.10 -22.41 -25.40
CA ALA A 100 -2.26 -22.75 -24.00
C ALA A 100 -3.73 -22.97 -23.64
N ASN A 101 -4.02 -24.17 -23.13
CA ASN A 101 -5.35 -24.51 -22.64
C ASN A 101 -5.56 -23.93 -21.25
N ARG A 102 -6.80 -23.51 -20.95
CA ARG A 102 -7.16 -23.18 -19.58
C ARG A 102 -7.02 -24.45 -18.74
N LEU A 103 -6.49 -24.33 -17.54
CA LEU A 103 -6.30 -25.48 -16.65
C LEU A 103 -7.59 -26.28 -16.43
N HIS A 104 -8.73 -25.60 -16.39
CA HIS A 104 -10.06 -26.22 -16.33
C HIS A 104 -10.33 -27.21 -17.49
N ASP A 105 -9.85 -26.90 -18.69
CA ASP A 105 -10.09 -27.68 -19.91
C ASP A 105 -9.13 -28.88 -20.04
N VAL A 106 -8.09 -28.93 -19.20
CA VAL A 106 -7.11 -30.03 -19.12
C VAL A 106 -7.42 -31.00 -17.98
N ILE A 107 -8.06 -30.50 -16.91
CA ILE A 107 -8.38 -31.29 -15.71
C ILE A 107 -9.70 -32.06 -15.86
N ARG A 108 -10.52 -31.73 -16.87
CA ARG A 108 -11.75 -32.46 -17.19
C ARG A 108 -11.56 -33.37 -18.39
#